data_AF-A0AAD5LI94-F1
#
_entry.id   AF-A0AAD5LI94-F1
#
_cell.length_a   1.000
_cell.length_b   1.000
_cell.length_c   1.000
_cell.angle_alpha   90.00
_cell.angle_beta   90.00
_cell.angle_gamma   90.00
#
_symmetry.space_group_name_H-M   'P 1'
#
loop_
_entity.id
_entity.type
_entity.pdbx_description
1 polymer ?
#
loop_
_entity_poly.entity_id
_entity_poly.type
_entity_poly.pdbx_seq_one_letter_code
_entity_poly.pdbx_strand_id
1 'polypeptide(L)'
;MKFGPVLDTTQLKRLKEHKYSCTSSSVLEPLLQPWWNWVVQCLPLWLAPNLITITGLILNIMTSLVLVYYNPDGKEESPRWAALMCAAGIFIYQTLDAIDGKQARRTNSSSPLGELFDHGCDSLSTVFVALAACVTVGLGTHPWWMFFQCFTGFALFYCAHWQTYVSGTLRFGKIDVTEAQYGIIGLHLLTFIFGSNMWQQNLPLVGFGWNIVVVLSVFLAQSYTFFTEYLGCILSGGSGKNGSTIALSWLNCSCVLLPGTLTLTIYAIIGISSMRIILRGGAGKNGSTVAGTSVLSPAIPLGLVIVPAYIIACKSEEHIFEEHPSLYIIAFGLVIAKVTNRLVVAHMTRSEMDYLDSVLIGPALLFLNQYFNNFIQEYYVLWLCLIWAAIDLYHYCHRVCLEICKELNIELFRISAREAVPAGAVSAALDFAASTNGRNGRHRRT
;
A
#
# COMPACT_ATOMS: atom_id res chain seq x y z
N MET A 1 29.26 -5.13 13.91
CA MET A 1 28.69 -6.31 13.22
C MET A 1 28.50 -5.97 11.75
N LYS A 2 29.19 -6.66 10.82
CA LYS A 2 28.80 -6.62 9.40
C LYS A 2 27.61 -7.55 9.26
N PHE A 3 26.41 -6.99 9.14
CA PHE A 3 25.24 -7.76 8.76
C PHE A 3 25.46 -8.31 7.35
N GLY A 4 25.08 -9.57 7.11
CA GLY A 4 25.16 -10.19 5.79
C GLY A 4 24.30 -9.49 4.73
N PRO A 5 24.43 -9.86 3.45
CA PRO A 5 23.62 -9.29 2.37
C PRO A 5 22.13 -9.56 2.60
N VAL A 6 21.27 -8.62 2.21
CA VAL A 6 19.82 -8.76 2.31
C VAL A 6 19.29 -9.62 1.16
N LEU A 7 19.82 -9.43 -0.05
CA LEU A 7 19.52 -10.22 -1.23
C LEU A 7 20.63 -11.23 -1.51
N ASP A 8 20.25 -12.47 -1.76
CA ASP A 8 21.20 -13.48 -2.22
C ASP A 8 21.52 -13.32 -3.72
N THR A 9 22.60 -13.98 -4.16
CA THR A 9 23.07 -13.93 -5.56
C THR A 9 22.04 -14.44 -6.58
N THR A 10 21.14 -15.34 -6.18
CA THR A 10 20.07 -15.87 -7.03
C THR A 10 18.95 -14.84 -7.19
N GLN A 11 18.56 -14.20 -6.09
CA GLN A 11 17.58 -13.12 -6.08
C GLN A 11 18.04 -11.95 -6.95
N LEU A 12 19.30 -11.53 -6.81
CA LEU A 12 19.91 -10.47 -7.62
C LEU A 12 19.89 -10.79 -9.13
N LYS A 13 20.22 -12.03 -9.51
CA LYS A 13 20.15 -12.47 -10.91
C LYS A 13 18.72 -12.43 -11.46
N ARG A 14 17.75 -12.92 -10.70
CA ARG A 14 16.33 -12.91 -11.11
C ARG A 14 15.78 -11.49 -11.21
N LEU A 15 16.20 -10.60 -10.32
CA LEU A 15 15.82 -9.18 -10.36
C LEU A 15 16.30 -8.50 -11.65
N LYS A 16 17.48 -8.87 -12.16
CA LYS A 16 17.97 -8.37 -13.46
C LYS A 16 17.14 -8.85 -14.66
N GLU A 17 16.49 -10.01 -14.52
CA GLU A 17 15.59 -10.58 -15.52
C GLU A 17 14.14 -10.07 -15.38
N HIS A 18 13.83 -9.33 -14.31
CA HIS A 18 12.52 -8.79 -14.05
C HIS A 18 12.10 -7.79 -15.14
N LYS A 19 10.83 -7.85 -15.52
CA LYS A 19 10.21 -6.92 -16.45
C LYS A 19 8.92 -6.43 -15.84
N TYR A 20 8.83 -5.11 -15.68
CA TYR A 20 7.62 -4.48 -15.22
C TYR A 20 6.43 -4.83 -16.12
N SER A 21 5.30 -5.17 -15.50
CA SER A 21 4.05 -5.48 -16.16
C SER A 21 2.91 -4.89 -15.34
N CYS A 22 2.16 -3.97 -15.93
CA CYS A 22 0.97 -3.41 -15.33
C CYS A 22 -0.19 -3.31 -16.33
N THR A 23 -1.42 -3.37 -15.81
CA THR A 23 -2.64 -3.05 -16.57
C THR A 23 -3.49 -2.10 -15.74
N SER A 24 -4.02 -1.04 -16.35
CA SER A 24 -4.88 -0.08 -15.66
C SER A 24 -6.23 0.06 -16.36
N SER A 25 -7.29 0.07 -15.56
CA SER A 25 -8.65 0.45 -15.95
C SER A 25 -9.15 1.69 -15.18
N SER A 26 -8.23 2.47 -14.59
CA SER A 26 -8.54 3.66 -13.80
C SER A 26 -9.39 4.65 -14.60
N VAL A 27 -10.37 5.25 -13.92
CA VAL A 27 -11.30 6.21 -14.51
C VAL A 27 -10.65 7.59 -14.61
N LEU A 28 -9.86 7.99 -13.61
CA LEU A 28 -9.23 9.31 -13.55
C LEU A 28 -7.93 9.40 -14.32
N GLU A 29 -7.15 8.32 -14.41
CA GLU A 29 -5.85 8.33 -15.11
C GLU A 29 -5.92 8.94 -16.51
N PRO A 30 -6.85 8.55 -17.42
CA PRO A 30 -6.93 9.13 -18.75
C PRO A 30 -7.14 10.65 -18.76
N LEU A 31 -7.88 11.19 -17.78
CA LEU A 31 -8.14 12.62 -17.64
C LEU A 31 -6.91 13.40 -17.15
N LEU A 32 -6.04 12.73 -16.40
CA LEU A 32 -4.85 13.31 -15.80
C LEU A 32 -3.60 13.15 -16.69
N GLN A 33 -3.63 12.26 -17.70
CA GLN A 33 -2.53 12.10 -18.66
C GLN A 33 -2.04 13.42 -19.28
N PRO A 34 -2.91 14.34 -19.75
CA PRO A 34 -2.45 15.62 -20.31
C PRO A 34 -1.65 16.45 -19.31
N TRP A 35 -2.10 16.48 -18.04
CA TRP A 35 -1.40 17.16 -16.96
C TRP A 35 -0.04 16.54 -16.69
N TRP A 36 0.04 15.22 -16.49
CA TRP A 36 1.31 14.54 -16.21
C TRP A 36 2.30 14.63 -17.38
N ASN A 37 1.80 14.56 -18.61
CA ASN A 37 2.64 14.70 -19.81
C ASN A 37 3.19 16.12 -19.96
N TRP A 38 2.46 17.14 -19.52
CA TRP A 38 2.95 18.51 -19.46
C TRP A 38 3.99 18.67 -18.33
N VAL A 39 3.68 18.23 -17.11
CA VAL A 39 4.58 18.37 -15.95
C VAL A 39 5.93 17.67 -16.19
N VAL A 40 5.93 16.44 -16.72
CA VAL A 40 7.18 15.71 -16.98
C VAL A 40 8.09 16.46 -17.97
N GLN A 41 7.53 17.22 -18.92
CA GLN A 41 8.32 18.00 -19.88
C GLN A 41 9.03 19.19 -19.23
N CYS A 42 8.43 19.75 -18.17
CA CYS A 42 9.01 20.84 -17.39
C CYS A 42 10.20 20.39 -16.52
N LEU A 43 10.36 19.09 -16.28
CA LEU A 43 11.48 18.57 -15.50
C LEU A 43 12.79 18.59 -16.28
N PRO A 44 13.92 18.92 -15.64
CA PRO A 44 15.22 18.86 -16.29
C PRO A 44 15.66 17.41 -16.49
N LEU A 45 16.40 17.13 -17.56
CA LEU A 45 16.81 15.76 -17.95
C LEU A 45 17.83 15.11 -16.99
N TRP A 46 18.46 15.89 -16.11
CA TRP A 46 19.38 15.35 -15.09
C TRP A 46 18.64 14.81 -13.86
N LEU A 47 17.36 15.16 -13.69
CA LEU A 47 16.58 14.80 -12.51
C LEU A 47 16.23 13.31 -12.55
N ALA A 48 16.78 12.56 -11.59
CA ALA A 48 16.56 11.13 -11.46
C ALA A 48 15.12 10.81 -11.02
N PRO A 49 14.48 9.77 -11.58
CA PRO A 49 13.14 9.33 -11.19
C PRO A 49 12.97 9.11 -9.69
N ASN A 50 13.87 8.36 -9.05
CA ASN A 50 13.79 8.09 -7.61
C ASN A 50 13.90 9.34 -6.74
N LEU A 51 14.53 10.42 -7.24
CA LEU A 51 14.57 11.70 -6.54
C LEU A 51 13.21 12.41 -6.60
N ILE A 52 12.46 12.23 -7.69
CA ILE A 52 11.07 12.71 -7.82
C ILE A 52 10.19 11.98 -6.80
N THR A 53 10.24 10.64 -6.78
CA THR A 53 9.47 9.78 -5.87
C THR A 53 9.70 10.16 -4.41
N ILE A 54 10.97 10.23 -3.95
CA ILE A 54 11.27 10.53 -2.54
C ILE A 54 10.89 11.96 -2.17
N THR A 55 10.99 12.91 -3.11
CA THR A 55 10.56 14.30 -2.88
C THR A 55 9.05 14.36 -2.66
N GLY A 56 8.28 13.65 -3.49
CA GLY A 56 6.84 13.50 -3.30
C GLY A 56 6.52 12.91 -1.93
N LEU A 57 7.14 11.78 -1.59
CA LEU A 57 6.92 11.10 -0.32
C LEU A 57 7.20 12.01 0.88
N ILE A 58 8.33 12.73 0.89
CA ILE A 58 8.69 13.66 1.97
C ILE A 58 7.62 14.74 2.11
N LEU A 59 7.18 15.36 1.01
CA LEU A 59 6.14 16.40 1.05
C LEU A 59 4.81 15.86 1.60
N ASN A 60 4.43 14.65 1.21
CA ASN A 60 3.21 14.01 1.70
C ASN A 60 3.27 13.71 3.21
N ILE A 61 4.38 13.13 3.67
CA ILE A 61 4.61 12.84 5.09
C ILE A 61 4.60 14.14 5.89
N MET A 62 5.33 15.16 5.45
CA MET A 62 5.42 16.44 6.16
C MET A 62 4.05 17.12 6.29
N THR A 63 3.28 17.18 5.20
CA THR A 63 1.94 17.80 5.24
C THR A 63 0.97 17.01 6.12
N SER A 64 0.99 15.68 6.05
CA SER A 64 0.20 14.81 6.92
C SER A 64 0.57 14.94 8.40
N LEU A 65 1.87 15.00 8.71
CA LEU A 65 2.36 15.17 10.09
C LEU A 65 1.99 16.54 10.68
N VAL A 66 1.92 17.60 9.87
CA VAL A 66 1.43 18.90 10.32
C VAL A 66 -0.03 18.80 10.76
N LEU A 67 -0.89 18.11 10.00
CA LEU A 67 -2.28 17.88 10.39
C LEU A 67 -2.37 17.06 11.69
N VAL A 68 -1.62 15.95 11.76
CA VAL A 68 -1.56 15.08 12.95
C VAL A 68 -1.01 15.84 14.17
N TYR A 69 -0.08 16.77 14.01
CA TYR A 69 0.43 17.59 15.11
C TYR A 69 -0.66 18.43 15.77
N TYR A 70 -1.57 19.02 14.98
CA TYR A 70 -2.68 19.81 15.53
C TYR A 70 -3.84 18.97 16.05
N ASN A 71 -4.00 17.74 15.56
CA ASN A 71 -5.11 16.88 15.94
C ASN A 71 -4.67 15.40 16.00
N PRO A 72 -3.82 15.06 16.99
CA PRO A 72 -3.18 13.74 17.05
C PRO A 72 -4.15 12.63 17.43
N ASP A 73 -5.26 12.96 18.07
CA ASP A 73 -6.33 12.01 18.40
C ASP A 73 -7.44 11.95 17.34
N GLY A 74 -7.48 12.94 16.41
CA GLY A 74 -8.51 13.04 15.38
C GLY A 74 -9.90 13.39 15.92
N LYS A 75 -10.00 13.94 17.13
CA LYS A 75 -11.27 14.23 17.81
C LYS A 75 -11.68 15.70 17.66
N GLU A 76 -10.71 16.60 17.60
CA GLU A 76 -10.94 18.04 17.62
C GLU A 76 -10.92 18.68 16.23
N GLU A 77 -11.22 19.98 16.16
CA GLU A 77 -11.13 20.74 14.92
C GLU A 77 -9.67 21.13 14.64
N SER A 78 -9.17 20.77 13.46
CA SER A 78 -7.83 21.17 13.02
C SER A 78 -7.85 22.54 12.34
N PRO A 79 -6.73 23.30 12.38
CA PRO A 79 -6.62 24.52 11.59
C PRO A 79 -6.90 24.22 10.11
N ARG A 80 -7.82 24.98 9.51
CA ARG A 80 -8.34 24.70 8.15
C ARG A 80 -7.25 24.71 7.09
N TRP A 81 -6.21 25.53 7.28
CA TRP A 81 -5.05 25.58 6.40
C TRP A 81 -4.23 24.28 6.43
N ALA A 82 -4.26 23.51 7.52
CA ALA A 82 -3.59 22.21 7.60
C ALA A 82 -4.28 21.20 6.65
N ALA A 83 -5.61 21.23 6.56
CA ALA A 83 -6.35 20.44 5.57
C ALA A 83 -6.01 20.88 4.14
N LEU A 84 -5.94 22.19 3.86
CA LEU A 84 -5.49 22.67 2.55
C LEU A 84 -4.05 22.22 2.22
N MET A 85 -3.16 22.22 3.21
CA MET A 85 -1.80 21.70 3.05
C MET A 85 -1.78 20.21 2.73
N CYS A 86 -2.61 19.39 3.38
CA CYS A 86 -2.75 17.97 3.02
C CYS A 86 -3.32 17.78 1.61
N ALA A 87 -4.34 18.56 1.21
CA ALA A 87 -4.88 18.51 -0.15
C ALA A 87 -3.79 18.81 -1.19
N ALA A 88 -3.02 19.88 -0.98
CA ALA A 88 -1.90 20.24 -1.85
C ALA A 88 -0.79 19.20 -1.82
N GLY A 89 -0.45 18.67 -0.62
CA GLY A 89 0.57 17.65 -0.42
C GLY A 89 0.27 16.37 -1.18
N ILE A 90 -0.97 15.85 -1.07
CA ILE A 90 -1.40 14.64 -1.80
C ILE A 90 -1.47 14.92 -3.30
N PHE A 91 -1.95 16.08 -3.74
CA PHE A 91 -1.95 16.43 -5.17
C PHE A 91 -0.54 16.46 -5.77
N ILE A 92 0.42 17.06 -5.04
CA ILE A 92 1.82 17.10 -5.45
C ILE A 92 2.40 15.69 -5.43
N TYR A 93 2.21 14.92 -4.35
CA TYR A 93 2.64 13.53 -4.25
C TYR A 93 2.18 12.71 -5.46
N GLN A 94 0.86 12.69 -5.68
CA GLN A 94 0.21 11.98 -6.78
C GLN A 94 0.78 12.40 -8.14
N THR A 95 1.01 13.70 -8.34
CA THR A 95 1.60 14.19 -9.58
C THR A 95 3.06 13.72 -9.75
N LEU A 96 3.87 13.77 -8.69
CA LEU A 96 5.29 13.38 -8.73
C LEU A 96 5.45 11.87 -8.92
N ASP A 97 4.62 11.08 -8.23
CA ASP A 97 4.46 9.64 -8.38
C ASP A 97 4.15 9.27 -9.84
N ALA A 98 3.08 9.83 -10.42
CA ALA A 98 2.67 9.51 -11.79
C ALA A 98 3.70 9.90 -12.88
N ILE A 99 4.60 10.86 -12.60
CA ILE A 99 5.61 11.32 -13.58
C ILE A 99 6.98 10.69 -13.41
N ASP A 100 7.28 9.98 -12.31
CA ASP A 100 8.62 9.42 -12.12
C ASP A 100 8.95 8.35 -13.17
N GLY A 101 8.03 7.45 -13.50
CA GLY A 101 8.17 6.44 -14.53
C GLY A 101 8.12 7.06 -15.92
N LYS A 102 7.39 8.17 -16.10
CA LYS A 102 7.42 8.95 -17.34
C LYS A 102 8.79 9.58 -17.55
N GLN A 103 9.37 10.14 -16.49
CA GLN A 103 10.72 10.67 -16.51
C GLN A 103 11.72 9.54 -16.80
N ALA A 104 11.61 8.39 -16.14
CA ALA A 104 12.49 7.25 -16.36
C ALA A 104 12.50 6.80 -17.84
N ARG A 105 11.34 6.78 -18.49
CA ARG A 105 11.23 6.50 -19.93
C ARG A 105 11.83 7.63 -20.79
N ARG A 106 11.59 8.89 -20.42
CA ARG A 106 12.12 10.08 -21.12
C ARG A 106 13.64 10.14 -21.08
N THR A 107 14.25 9.73 -19.97
CA THR A 107 15.71 9.74 -19.75
C THR A 107 16.38 8.39 -20.02
N ASN A 108 15.62 7.40 -20.48
CA ASN A 108 16.10 6.03 -20.72
C ASN A 108 16.80 5.39 -19.50
N SER A 109 16.27 5.66 -18.30
CA SER A 109 16.78 5.20 -17.01
C SER A 109 15.76 4.32 -16.26
N SER A 110 14.85 3.66 -16.98
CA SER A 110 13.92 2.68 -16.41
C SER A 110 14.67 1.45 -15.91
N SER A 111 14.40 1.03 -14.67
CA SER A 111 15.05 -0.12 -14.04
C SER A 111 14.12 -0.80 -13.03
N PRO A 112 14.37 -2.08 -12.68
CA PRO A 112 13.67 -2.76 -11.57
C PRO A 112 13.83 -2.00 -10.24
N LEU A 113 14.97 -1.32 -10.02
CA LEU A 113 15.15 -0.49 -8.83
C LEU A 113 14.11 0.63 -8.75
N GLY A 114 13.80 1.28 -9.87
CA GLY A 114 12.82 2.36 -9.91
C GLY A 114 11.43 1.88 -9.50
N GLU A 115 10.98 0.74 -10.04
CA GLU A 115 9.72 0.09 -9.66
C GLU A 115 9.67 -0.28 -8.17
N LEU A 116 10.75 -0.87 -7.66
CA LEU A 116 10.85 -1.20 -6.24
C LEU A 116 10.81 0.05 -5.34
N PHE A 117 11.49 1.12 -5.77
CA PHE A 117 11.59 2.36 -5.01
C PHE A 117 10.24 3.08 -4.97
N ASP A 118 9.55 3.14 -6.10
CA ASP A 118 8.20 3.69 -6.27
C ASP A 118 7.18 3.00 -5.35
N HIS A 119 6.97 1.70 -5.55
CA HIS A 119 6.04 0.91 -4.73
C HIS A 119 6.43 0.87 -3.24
N GLY A 120 7.73 0.92 -2.96
CA GLY A 120 8.26 1.01 -1.61
C GLY A 120 7.94 2.34 -0.91
N CYS A 121 7.88 3.44 -1.67
CA CYS A 121 7.45 4.75 -1.19
C CYS A 121 5.93 4.83 -1.05
N ASP A 122 5.18 4.25 -1.99
CA ASP A 122 3.72 4.17 -1.93
C ASP A 122 3.21 3.43 -0.70
N SER A 123 3.87 2.35 -0.30
CA SER A 123 3.49 1.60 0.91
C SER A 123 3.60 2.46 2.16
N LEU A 124 4.63 3.31 2.23
CA LEU A 124 4.83 4.26 3.32
C LEU A 124 3.86 5.44 3.22
N SER A 125 3.66 5.98 2.03
CA SER A 125 2.71 7.07 1.76
C SER A 125 1.30 6.70 2.20
N THR A 126 0.87 5.47 1.92
CA THR A 126 -0.45 4.93 2.30
C THR A 126 -0.73 5.08 3.81
N VAL A 127 0.30 4.92 4.67
CA VAL A 127 0.17 5.10 6.13
C VAL A 127 -0.30 6.50 6.48
N PHE A 128 0.39 7.50 5.93
CA PHE A 128 0.13 8.91 6.24
C PHE A 128 -1.13 9.42 5.57
N VAL A 129 -1.39 9.03 4.32
CA VAL A 129 -2.63 9.41 3.61
C VAL A 129 -3.87 8.86 4.30
N ALA A 130 -3.87 7.58 4.69
CA ALA A 130 -5.03 6.98 5.36
C ALA A 130 -5.29 7.62 6.73
N LEU A 131 -4.23 7.89 7.50
CA LEU A 131 -4.34 8.57 8.79
C LEU A 131 -4.83 10.01 8.63
N ALA A 132 -4.23 10.79 7.73
CA ALA A 132 -4.62 12.18 7.48
C ALA A 132 -6.07 12.30 7.00
N ALA A 133 -6.55 11.36 6.17
CA ALA A 133 -7.94 11.27 5.77
C ALA A 133 -8.85 11.06 6.99
N CYS A 134 -8.51 10.12 7.88
CA CYS A 134 -9.30 9.85 9.08
C CYS A 134 -9.34 11.05 10.04
N VAL A 135 -8.20 11.69 10.28
CA VAL A 135 -8.11 12.90 11.12
C VAL A 135 -8.94 14.04 10.52
N THR A 136 -8.90 14.21 9.19
CA THR A 136 -9.63 15.26 8.47
C THR A 136 -11.15 15.15 8.67
N VAL A 137 -11.67 13.92 8.65
CA VAL A 137 -13.10 13.68 8.84
C VAL A 137 -13.51 13.51 10.31
N GLY A 138 -12.58 13.70 11.26
CA GLY A 138 -12.86 13.60 12.68
C GLY A 138 -13.18 12.17 13.15
N LEU A 139 -12.56 11.14 12.55
CA LEU A 139 -12.82 9.74 12.92
C LEU A 139 -12.25 9.34 14.29
N GLY A 140 -11.46 10.20 14.94
CA GLY A 140 -11.00 9.98 16.30
C GLY A 140 -12.12 9.87 17.33
N THR A 141 -13.30 10.44 17.05
CA THR A 141 -14.51 10.25 17.87
C THR A 141 -15.06 8.82 17.78
N HIS A 142 -14.55 8.04 16.83
CA HIS A 142 -14.92 6.67 16.54
C HIS A 142 -13.65 5.82 16.31
N PRO A 143 -12.82 5.61 17.35
CA PRO A 143 -11.47 5.06 17.20
C PRO A 143 -11.46 3.70 16.48
N TRP A 144 -12.43 2.82 16.74
CA TRP A 144 -12.51 1.53 16.04
C TRP A 144 -12.83 1.65 14.54
N TRP A 145 -13.58 2.66 14.13
CA TRP A 145 -13.79 2.96 12.71
C TRP A 145 -12.53 3.56 12.08
N MET A 146 -11.78 4.39 12.82
CA MET A 146 -10.46 4.87 12.41
C MET A 146 -9.44 3.73 12.23
N PHE A 147 -9.39 2.80 13.19
CA PHE A 147 -8.58 1.57 13.10
C PHE A 147 -8.94 0.81 11.83
N PHE A 148 -10.23 0.49 11.68
CA PHE A 148 -10.73 -0.31 10.58
C PHE A 148 -10.40 0.34 9.23
N GLN A 149 -10.62 1.64 9.09
CA GLN A 149 -10.37 2.39 7.86
C GLN A 149 -8.89 2.39 7.48
N CYS A 150 -7.99 2.65 8.44
CA CYS A 150 -6.54 2.66 8.18
C CYS A 150 -6.02 1.27 7.84
N PHE A 151 -6.30 0.27 8.68
CA PHE A 151 -5.79 -1.09 8.50
C PHE A 151 -6.37 -1.77 7.25
N THR A 152 -7.61 -1.46 6.86
CA THR A 152 -8.17 -1.93 5.58
C THR A 152 -7.44 -1.30 4.40
N GLY A 153 -7.15 0.00 4.45
CA GLY A 153 -6.33 0.67 3.43
C GLY A 153 -4.95 0.01 3.28
N PHE A 154 -4.27 -0.27 4.40
CA PHE A 154 -2.96 -0.93 4.41
C PHE A 154 -3.05 -2.35 3.85
N ALA A 155 -4.06 -3.11 4.27
CA ALA A 155 -4.29 -4.47 3.81
C ALA A 155 -4.62 -4.54 2.32
N LEU A 156 -5.38 -3.59 1.77
CA LEU A 156 -5.70 -3.53 0.34
C LEU A 156 -4.47 -3.22 -0.51
N PHE A 157 -3.66 -2.25 -0.07
CA PHE A 157 -2.40 -1.94 -0.73
C PHE A 157 -1.45 -3.16 -0.73
N TYR A 158 -1.39 -3.88 0.39
CA TYR A 158 -0.67 -5.15 0.48
C TYR A 158 -1.28 -6.22 -0.45
N CYS A 159 -2.60 -6.34 -0.51
CA CYS A 159 -3.29 -7.29 -1.39
C CYS A 159 -3.02 -7.03 -2.88
N ALA A 160 -2.89 -5.77 -3.30
CA ALA A 160 -2.49 -5.44 -4.68
C ALA A 160 -1.08 -5.99 -5.01
N HIS A 161 -0.15 -5.88 -4.06
CA HIS A 161 1.20 -6.44 -4.21
C HIS A 161 1.20 -7.96 -4.09
N TRP A 162 0.31 -8.54 -3.29
CA TRP A 162 0.13 -9.98 -3.21
C TRP A 162 -0.44 -10.54 -4.52
N GLN A 163 -1.44 -9.88 -5.10
CA GLN A 163 -1.93 -10.21 -6.43
C GLN A 163 -0.81 -10.16 -7.46
N THR A 164 0.06 -9.14 -7.39
CA THR A 164 1.21 -8.99 -8.28
C THR A 164 2.24 -10.10 -8.07
N TYR A 165 2.54 -10.45 -6.82
CA TYR A 165 3.38 -11.58 -6.44
C TYR A 165 2.92 -12.89 -7.07
N VAL A 166 1.61 -13.13 -7.12
CA VAL A 166 1.03 -14.38 -7.66
C VAL A 166 0.86 -14.33 -9.19
N SER A 167 0.38 -13.21 -9.73
CA SER A 167 0.01 -13.11 -11.15
C SER A 167 1.12 -12.60 -12.06
N GLY A 168 2.16 -11.99 -11.47
CA GLY A 168 3.25 -11.37 -12.21
C GLY A 168 2.90 -10.02 -12.86
N THR A 169 1.73 -9.44 -12.58
CA THR A 169 1.28 -8.18 -13.19
C THR A 169 0.47 -7.37 -12.20
N LEU A 170 0.83 -6.11 -12.02
CA LEU A 170 0.09 -5.17 -11.19
C LEU A 170 -1.17 -4.70 -11.94
N ARG A 171 -2.33 -4.82 -11.31
CA ARG A 171 -3.62 -4.53 -11.95
C ARG A 171 -4.32 -3.43 -11.19
N PHE A 172 -4.51 -2.29 -11.85
CA PHE A 172 -5.30 -1.19 -11.33
C PHE A 172 -6.75 -1.30 -11.81
N GLY A 173 -7.67 -1.32 -10.86
CA GLY A 173 -9.11 -1.36 -11.09
C GLY A 173 -9.67 -0.01 -11.53
N LYS A 174 -11.00 0.07 -11.62
CA LYS A 174 -11.70 1.33 -11.96
C LYS A 174 -11.68 2.36 -10.83
N ILE A 175 -11.74 1.87 -9.59
CA ILE A 175 -11.61 2.66 -8.37
C ILE A 175 -10.39 2.10 -7.66
N ASP A 176 -9.28 2.80 -7.79
CA ASP A 176 -7.99 2.39 -7.26
C ASP A 176 -7.27 3.57 -6.60
N VAL A 177 -5.95 3.48 -6.42
CA VAL A 177 -5.11 4.47 -5.74
C VAL A 177 -5.38 5.90 -6.23
N THR A 178 -5.47 6.13 -7.55
CA THR A 178 -5.71 7.47 -8.12
C THR A 178 -7.08 8.02 -7.69
N GLU A 179 -8.16 7.27 -7.84
CA GLU A 179 -9.51 7.68 -7.43
C GLU A 179 -9.59 7.92 -5.92
N ALA A 180 -8.96 7.05 -5.12
CA ALA A 180 -8.90 7.19 -3.67
C ALA A 180 -8.17 8.48 -3.26
N GLN A 181 -7.02 8.76 -3.86
CA GLN A 181 -6.25 9.98 -3.58
C GLN A 181 -7.02 11.25 -3.95
N TYR A 182 -7.68 11.31 -5.11
CA TYR A 182 -8.53 12.47 -5.47
C TYR A 182 -9.77 12.60 -4.59
N GLY A 183 -10.35 11.48 -4.16
CA GLY A 183 -11.41 11.49 -3.14
C GLY A 183 -10.93 12.11 -1.83
N ILE A 184 -9.74 11.73 -1.35
CA ILE A 184 -9.14 12.27 -0.13
C ILE A 184 -8.75 13.75 -0.28
N ILE A 185 -8.21 14.16 -1.43
CA ILE A 185 -8.02 15.59 -1.76
C ILE A 185 -9.35 16.33 -1.62
N GLY A 186 -10.45 15.77 -2.14
CA GLY A 186 -11.80 16.31 -1.98
C GLY A 186 -12.22 16.47 -0.52
N LEU A 187 -12.00 15.44 0.33
CA LEU A 187 -12.30 15.51 1.76
C LEU A 187 -11.52 16.64 2.45
N HIS A 188 -10.24 16.78 2.14
CA HIS A 188 -9.41 17.86 2.67
C HIS A 188 -9.89 19.24 2.21
N LEU A 189 -10.24 19.40 0.93
CA LEU A 189 -10.77 20.67 0.39
C LEU A 189 -12.12 21.05 1.00
N LEU A 190 -13.02 20.08 1.18
CA LEU A 190 -14.30 20.29 1.87
C LEU A 190 -14.06 20.72 3.32
N THR A 191 -13.12 20.09 4.01
CA THR A 191 -12.72 20.46 5.38
C THR A 191 -12.12 21.86 5.43
N PHE A 192 -11.31 22.25 4.44
CA PHE A 192 -10.84 23.62 4.32
C PHE A 192 -12.01 24.61 4.18
N ILE A 193 -12.99 24.34 3.31
CA ILE A 193 -14.12 25.24 3.00
C ILE A 193 -15.21 25.29 4.07
N PHE A 194 -15.42 24.22 4.85
CA PHE A 194 -16.52 24.14 5.83
C PHE A 194 -16.07 23.90 7.28
N GLY A 195 -14.80 23.55 7.52
CA GLY A 195 -14.29 23.16 8.84
C GLY A 195 -14.53 21.68 9.16
N SER A 196 -13.79 21.12 10.11
CA SER A 196 -13.90 19.69 10.46
C SER A 196 -15.23 19.34 11.14
N ASN A 197 -15.86 20.30 11.82
CA ASN A 197 -17.13 20.07 12.53
C ASN A 197 -18.29 19.69 11.60
N MET A 198 -18.20 20.04 10.31
CA MET A 198 -19.13 19.57 9.26
C MET A 198 -19.33 18.06 9.33
N TRP A 199 -18.25 17.30 9.54
CA TRP A 199 -18.29 15.84 9.47
C TRP A 199 -19.07 15.21 10.64
N GLN A 200 -19.21 15.93 11.75
CA GLN A 200 -19.92 15.47 12.94
C GLN A 200 -21.43 15.81 12.90
N GLN A 201 -21.88 16.58 11.91
CA GLN A 201 -23.29 16.96 11.80
C GLN A 201 -24.15 15.75 11.38
N ASN A 202 -25.19 15.47 12.16
CA ASN A 202 -26.09 14.35 11.91
C ASN A 202 -26.96 14.55 10.66
N LEU A 203 -27.06 13.51 9.84
CA LEU A 203 -27.99 13.48 8.71
C LEU A 203 -29.43 13.24 9.19
N PRO A 204 -30.41 14.11 8.84
CA PRO A 204 -31.77 14.02 9.33
C PRO A 204 -32.49 12.68 9.06
N LEU A 205 -32.09 11.97 8.01
CA LEU A 205 -32.74 10.72 7.57
C LEU A 205 -32.05 9.44 8.06
N VAL A 206 -30.77 9.51 8.44
CA VAL A 206 -29.94 8.32 8.73
C VAL A 206 -29.49 8.28 10.19
N GLY A 207 -29.50 9.43 10.89
CA GLY A 207 -29.16 9.53 12.31
C GLY A 207 -27.66 9.43 12.64
N PHE A 208 -26.80 9.23 11.63
CA PHE A 208 -25.34 9.25 11.77
C PHE A 208 -24.73 10.53 11.18
N GLY A 209 -23.53 10.89 11.64
CA GLY A 209 -22.73 11.98 11.10
C GLY A 209 -22.17 11.69 9.70
N TRP A 210 -21.81 12.75 8.97
CA TRP A 210 -21.18 12.65 7.65
C TRP A 210 -19.86 11.86 7.66
N ASN A 211 -19.11 11.89 8.76
CA ASN A 211 -17.90 11.08 8.96
C ASN A 211 -18.18 9.57 8.78
N ILE A 212 -19.27 9.06 9.35
CA ILE A 212 -19.67 7.65 9.21
C ILE A 212 -20.13 7.36 7.78
N VAL A 213 -20.81 8.29 7.12
CA VAL A 213 -21.19 8.13 5.70
C VAL A 213 -19.95 8.05 4.82
N VAL A 214 -18.93 8.88 5.07
CA VAL A 214 -17.65 8.79 4.36
C VAL A 214 -17.04 7.41 4.57
N VAL A 215 -16.94 6.93 5.82
CA VAL A 215 -16.42 5.58 6.11
C VAL A 215 -17.18 4.50 5.37
N LEU A 216 -18.51 4.50 5.42
CA LEU A 216 -19.34 3.51 4.74
C LEU A 216 -19.15 3.58 3.22
N SER A 217 -19.05 4.77 2.64
CA SER A 217 -18.82 4.94 1.20
C SER A 217 -17.45 4.41 0.77
N VAL A 218 -16.41 4.69 1.55
CA VAL A 218 -15.06 4.22 1.28
C VAL A 218 -15.01 2.71 1.49
N PHE A 219 -15.61 2.17 2.54
CA PHE A 219 -15.69 0.74 2.79
C PHE A 219 -16.44 0.00 1.67
N LEU A 220 -17.54 0.55 1.16
CA LEU A 220 -18.27 -0.03 0.02
C LEU A 220 -17.43 -0.03 -1.25
N ALA A 221 -16.73 1.08 -1.54
CA ALA A 221 -15.82 1.17 -2.68
C ALA A 221 -14.65 0.18 -2.56
N GLN A 222 -14.03 0.10 -1.39
CA GLN A 222 -12.96 -0.84 -1.06
C GLN A 222 -13.41 -2.30 -1.17
N SER A 223 -14.59 -2.63 -0.63
CA SER A 223 -15.18 -3.96 -0.73
C SER A 223 -15.46 -4.32 -2.18
N TYR A 224 -16.03 -3.38 -2.96
CA TYR A 224 -16.26 -3.58 -4.38
C TYR A 224 -14.97 -3.90 -5.15
N THR A 225 -13.92 -3.09 -4.98
CA THR A 225 -12.60 -3.33 -5.61
C THR A 225 -12.02 -4.67 -5.15
N PHE A 226 -12.13 -5.00 -3.86
CA PHE A 226 -11.65 -6.29 -3.35
C PHE A 226 -12.38 -7.50 -3.94
N PHE A 227 -13.71 -7.48 -3.99
CA PHE A 227 -14.47 -8.61 -4.53
C PHE A 227 -14.28 -8.76 -6.04
N THR A 228 -14.26 -7.66 -6.79
CA THR A 228 -14.22 -7.69 -8.25
C THR A 228 -12.82 -7.94 -8.80
N GLU A 229 -11.80 -7.30 -8.25
CA GLU A 229 -10.45 -7.28 -8.83
C GLU A 229 -9.47 -8.18 -8.04
N TYR A 230 -9.41 -8.04 -6.71
CA TYR A 230 -8.43 -8.76 -5.88
C TYR A 230 -8.82 -10.24 -5.68
N LEU A 231 -10.00 -10.49 -5.12
CA LEU A 231 -10.50 -11.84 -4.88
C LEU A 231 -10.77 -12.57 -6.20
N GLY A 232 -11.31 -11.86 -7.19
CA GLY A 232 -11.48 -12.36 -8.55
C GLY A 232 -10.17 -12.87 -9.11
N CYS A 233 -9.08 -12.09 -9.11
CA CYS A 233 -7.79 -12.53 -9.65
C CYS A 233 -7.14 -13.65 -8.83
N ILE A 234 -7.20 -13.57 -7.50
CA ILE A 234 -6.68 -14.61 -6.60
C ILE A 234 -7.40 -15.95 -6.83
N LEU A 235 -8.72 -15.92 -7.07
CA LEU A 235 -9.53 -17.12 -7.29
C LEU A 235 -9.62 -17.57 -8.75
N SER A 236 -9.40 -16.67 -9.74
CA SER A 236 -9.65 -16.95 -11.16
C SER A 236 -8.44 -16.96 -12.08
N GLY A 237 -7.28 -16.40 -11.68
CA GLY A 237 -6.27 -16.08 -12.69
C GLY A 237 -4.84 -15.79 -12.25
N GLY A 238 -4.44 -16.09 -11.01
CA GLY A 238 -3.03 -16.20 -10.68
C GLY A 238 -2.45 -17.52 -11.19
N SER A 239 -1.52 -17.50 -12.16
CA SER A 239 -0.74 -18.70 -12.46
C SER A 239 0.29 -18.93 -11.35
N GLY A 240 -0.14 -19.52 -10.23
CA GLY A 240 0.67 -20.60 -9.68
C GLY A 240 0.81 -21.66 -10.78
N LYS A 241 1.92 -22.41 -10.83
CA LYS A 241 2.31 -23.34 -11.92
C LYS A 241 1.21 -24.26 -12.54
N ASN A 242 0.00 -24.35 -11.97
CA ASN A 242 -1.06 -25.31 -12.31
C ASN A 242 -2.47 -24.69 -12.61
N GLY A 243 -2.60 -23.48 -13.15
CA GLY A 243 -3.84 -22.83 -13.66
C GLY A 243 -5.20 -23.55 -13.51
N SER A 244 -5.94 -23.31 -12.41
CA SER A 244 -7.26 -23.91 -12.14
C SER A 244 -8.29 -22.87 -11.61
N THR A 245 -9.61 -23.08 -11.84
CA THR A 245 -10.69 -22.08 -11.64
C THR A 245 -12.06 -22.69 -11.16
N ILE A 246 -12.91 -21.87 -10.50
CA ILE A 246 -14.42 -21.79 -10.36
C ILE A 246 -15.26 -22.42 -9.18
N ALA A 247 -16.02 -21.52 -8.50
CA ALA A 247 -17.40 -21.41 -7.87
C ALA A 247 -18.11 -22.32 -6.80
N LEU A 248 -18.67 -21.59 -5.79
CA LEU A 248 -19.98 -21.56 -5.05
C LEU A 248 -20.66 -22.86 -4.53
N SER A 249 -21.25 -22.94 -3.31
CA SER A 249 -22.45 -22.22 -2.84
C SER A 249 -22.86 -22.57 -1.37
N TRP A 250 -23.74 -21.73 -0.79
CA TRP A 250 -24.55 -21.84 0.46
C TRP A 250 -23.92 -21.48 1.82
N LEU A 251 -24.56 -20.52 2.51
CA LEU A 251 -24.79 -20.56 3.97
C LEU A 251 -26.02 -19.74 4.35
N ASN A 252 -26.89 -20.40 5.11
CA ASN A 252 -28.17 -19.94 5.63
C ASN A 252 -27.99 -19.73 7.15
N CYS A 253 -27.97 -18.50 7.66
CA CYS A 253 -28.19 -18.20 9.08
C CYS A 253 -28.37 -16.69 9.36
N SER A 254 -29.25 -16.41 10.34
CA SER A 254 -29.95 -15.15 10.59
C SER A 254 -29.17 -14.05 11.31
N CYS A 255 -29.65 -12.83 11.05
CA CYS A 255 -29.26 -11.52 11.57
C CYS A 255 -29.30 -11.39 13.10
N VAL A 256 -28.20 -10.91 13.69
CA VAL A 256 -28.08 -9.81 14.70
C VAL A 256 -26.64 -9.84 15.23
N LEU A 257 -25.80 -8.93 14.72
CA LEU A 257 -24.42 -8.52 15.10
C LEU A 257 -23.76 -8.07 13.77
N LEU A 258 -23.52 -6.76 13.55
CA LEU A 258 -23.32 -6.22 12.19
C LEU A 258 -22.27 -5.09 12.02
N PRO A 259 -21.28 -4.94 12.92
CA PRO A 259 -19.98 -4.45 12.42
C PRO A 259 -18.76 -5.35 12.74
N GLY A 260 -18.68 -5.96 13.93
CA GLY A 260 -17.50 -6.76 14.33
C GLY A 260 -17.46 -8.18 13.77
N THR A 261 -18.63 -8.80 13.63
CA THR A 261 -18.79 -10.15 13.06
C THR A 261 -18.72 -10.15 11.54
N LEU A 262 -18.95 -9.03 10.84
CA LEU A 262 -18.80 -8.94 9.39
C LEU A 262 -17.33 -8.99 8.99
N THR A 263 -16.47 -8.32 9.76
CA THR A 263 -15.01 -8.36 9.61
C THR A 263 -14.44 -9.73 9.97
N LEU A 264 -14.87 -10.31 11.09
CA LEU A 264 -14.49 -11.67 11.47
C LEU A 264 -15.09 -12.74 10.56
N THR A 265 -16.28 -12.57 9.98
CA THR A 265 -16.81 -13.52 8.98
C THR A 265 -16.12 -13.36 7.65
N ILE A 266 -15.76 -12.16 7.20
CA ILE A 266 -14.94 -12.00 5.98
C ILE A 266 -13.55 -12.64 6.19
N TYR A 267 -12.86 -12.36 7.30
CA TYR A 267 -11.57 -13.00 7.62
C TYR A 267 -11.68 -14.49 8.00
N ALA A 268 -12.76 -14.96 8.64
CA ALA A 268 -12.98 -16.38 8.96
C ALA A 268 -13.48 -17.19 7.76
N ILE A 269 -14.25 -16.60 6.84
CA ILE A 269 -14.60 -17.20 5.54
C ILE A 269 -13.32 -17.33 4.69
N ILE A 270 -12.39 -16.35 4.76
CA ILE A 270 -11.04 -16.41 4.17
C ILE A 270 -10.15 -17.48 4.85
N GLY A 271 -10.24 -17.65 6.17
CA GLY A 271 -9.49 -18.69 6.91
C GLY A 271 -10.01 -20.12 6.67
N ILE A 272 -11.33 -20.30 6.59
CA ILE A 272 -11.98 -21.61 6.40
C ILE A 272 -11.84 -22.12 4.95
N SER A 273 -11.74 -21.24 3.95
CA SER A 273 -11.45 -21.62 2.55
C SER A 273 -10.06 -22.24 2.38
N SER A 274 -9.11 -21.82 3.21
CA SER A 274 -7.70 -22.23 3.11
C SER A 274 -7.39 -23.53 3.86
N MET A 275 -8.07 -23.80 4.99
CA MET A 275 -7.76 -24.95 5.86
C MET A 275 -8.30 -26.29 5.36
N ARG A 276 -9.35 -26.34 4.53
CA ARG A 276 -10.01 -27.61 4.15
C ARG A 276 -9.34 -28.34 2.97
N ILE A 277 -8.58 -27.61 2.15
CA ILE A 277 -7.80 -28.12 1.02
C ILE A 277 -6.52 -28.82 1.51
N ILE A 278 -6.00 -28.38 2.66
CA ILE A 278 -4.77 -28.89 3.28
C ILE A 278 -4.94 -30.34 3.78
N LEU A 279 -6.17 -30.80 4.07
CA LEU A 279 -6.43 -32.07 4.76
C LEU A 279 -6.64 -33.31 3.85
N ARG A 280 -6.61 -33.22 2.52
CA ARG A 280 -6.81 -34.39 1.63
C ARG A 280 -5.85 -34.40 0.43
N GLY A 281 -4.59 -34.67 0.72
CA GLY A 281 -3.45 -34.57 -0.19
C GLY A 281 -3.47 -35.39 -1.48
N GLY A 282 -2.45 -35.15 -2.32
CA GLY A 282 -2.14 -35.90 -3.54
C GLY A 282 -0.67 -35.71 -3.97
N ALA A 283 -0.06 -36.78 -4.50
CA ALA A 283 1.39 -36.99 -4.60
C ALA A 283 2.05 -36.49 -5.91
N GLY A 284 3.35 -36.16 -5.82
CA GLY A 284 4.17 -35.57 -6.89
C GLY A 284 4.87 -36.57 -7.83
N LYS A 285 5.35 -36.05 -8.98
CA LYS A 285 5.84 -36.86 -10.13
C LYS A 285 7.31 -37.32 -10.09
N ASN A 286 8.03 -37.10 -8.99
CA ASN A 286 9.43 -37.53 -8.79
C ASN A 286 9.70 -38.17 -7.41
N GLY A 287 8.67 -38.70 -6.73
CA GLY A 287 8.85 -39.32 -5.41
C GLY A 287 9.34 -38.37 -4.31
N SER A 288 9.42 -37.06 -4.56
CA SER A 288 9.76 -36.03 -3.58
C SER A 288 8.62 -35.02 -3.50
N THR A 289 8.07 -34.90 -2.29
CA THR A 289 6.87 -34.13 -1.96
C THR A 289 7.26 -32.74 -1.47
N VAL A 290 6.75 -31.71 -2.15
CA VAL A 290 6.44 -30.45 -1.47
C VAL A 290 4.98 -30.15 -1.77
N ALA A 291 4.11 -30.59 -0.86
CA ALA A 291 2.87 -29.86 -0.64
C ALA A 291 3.28 -28.41 -0.28
N GLY A 292 2.78 -27.37 -0.95
CA GLY A 292 3.42 -26.05 -0.82
C GLY A 292 2.47 -24.86 -0.84
N THR A 293 2.39 -24.16 0.28
CA THR A 293 1.51 -23.04 0.65
C THR A 293 1.92 -21.67 0.09
N SER A 294 2.76 -21.59 -0.96
CA SER A 294 3.47 -20.35 -1.34
C SER A 294 2.60 -19.22 -1.93
N VAL A 295 1.44 -19.55 -2.51
CA VAL A 295 0.47 -18.54 -2.99
C VAL A 295 -0.25 -17.87 -1.82
N LEU A 296 -0.50 -18.62 -0.74
CA LEU A 296 -1.13 -18.11 0.49
C LEU A 296 -0.13 -17.62 1.52
N SER A 297 1.16 -17.86 1.30
CA SER A 297 2.20 -17.54 2.26
C SER A 297 2.27 -16.06 2.61
N PRO A 298 1.95 -15.09 1.72
CA PRO A 298 1.87 -13.69 2.10
C PRO A 298 0.74 -13.36 3.10
N ALA A 299 -0.27 -14.23 3.29
CA ALA A 299 -1.28 -14.06 4.33
C ALA A 299 -0.68 -14.12 5.73
N ILE A 300 0.36 -14.95 5.93
CA ILE A 300 0.95 -15.21 7.23
C ILE A 300 1.64 -13.94 7.76
N PRO A 301 2.57 -13.28 7.04
CA PRO A 301 3.19 -12.04 7.52
C PRO A 301 2.19 -10.91 7.74
N LEU A 302 1.19 -10.76 6.88
CA LEU A 302 0.14 -9.77 7.08
C LEU A 302 -0.66 -10.06 8.35
N GLY A 303 -1.04 -11.32 8.56
CA GLY A 303 -1.76 -11.77 9.76
C GLY A 303 -0.93 -11.60 11.04
N LEU A 304 0.38 -11.84 10.98
CA LEU A 304 1.33 -11.61 12.08
C LEU A 304 1.46 -10.14 12.48
N VAL A 305 0.96 -9.20 11.67
CA VAL A 305 0.92 -7.77 12.02
C VAL A 305 -0.49 -7.34 12.41
N ILE A 306 -1.48 -7.60 11.56
CA ILE A 306 -2.86 -7.11 11.77
C ILE A 306 -3.52 -7.76 12.99
N VAL A 307 -3.34 -9.07 13.20
CA VAL A 307 -3.97 -9.77 14.33
C VAL A 307 -3.37 -9.30 15.65
N PRO A 308 -2.04 -9.24 15.84
CA PRO A 308 -1.46 -8.64 17.03
C PRO A 308 -1.84 -7.17 17.21
N ALA A 309 -1.90 -6.35 16.16
CA ALA A 309 -2.36 -4.97 16.27
C ALA A 309 -3.77 -4.91 16.88
N TYR A 310 -4.73 -5.66 16.32
CA TYR A 310 -6.08 -5.69 16.88
C TYR A 310 -6.11 -6.19 18.32
N ILE A 311 -5.39 -7.28 18.64
CA ILE A 311 -5.34 -7.82 20.00
C ILE A 311 -4.72 -6.83 20.98
N ILE A 312 -3.62 -6.18 20.61
CA ILE A 312 -2.92 -5.20 21.45
C ILE A 312 -3.83 -4.00 21.72
N ALA A 313 -4.56 -3.52 20.71
CA ALA A 313 -5.54 -2.46 20.89
C ALA A 313 -6.67 -2.89 21.85
N CYS A 314 -7.25 -4.07 21.67
CA CYS A 314 -8.36 -4.54 22.51
C CYS A 314 -7.96 -4.89 23.96
N LYS A 315 -6.72 -5.30 24.19
CA LYS A 315 -6.24 -5.74 25.51
C LYS A 315 -5.51 -4.67 26.30
N SER A 316 -5.26 -3.50 25.71
CA SER A 316 -4.57 -2.41 26.39
C SER A 316 -5.37 -1.94 27.61
N GLU A 317 -4.73 -1.98 28.78
CA GLU A 317 -5.32 -1.42 30.01
C GLU A 317 -5.17 0.10 30.06
N GLU A 318 -4.17 0.64 29.35
CA GLU A 318 -3.91 2.07 29.20
C GLU A 318 -4.67 2.70 28.01
N HIS A 319 -5.49 1.92 27.28
CA HIS A 319 -6.23 2.37 26.10
C HIS A 319 -5.35 3.09 25.06
N ILE A 320 -4.14 2.58 24.82
CA ILE A 320 -3.12 3.28 24.02
C ILE A 320 -3.56 3.60 22.60
N PHE A 321 -4.51 2.83 22.05
CA PHE A 321 -5.06 3.11 20.74
C PHE A 321 -6.08 4.25 20.79
N GLU A 322 -6.99 4.28 21.76
CA GLU A 322 -8.00 5.33 21.92
C GLU A 322 -7.42 6.68 22.38
N GLU A 323 -6.37 6.65 23.19
CA GLU A 323 -5.65 7.83 23.69
C GLU A 323 -4.60 8.35 22.71
N HIS A 324 -3.94 7.45 21.96
CA HIS A 324 -2.87 7.81 21.02
C HIS A 324 -3.03 7.17 19.63
N PRO A 325 -4.18 7.36 18.94
CA PRO A 325 -4.50 6.62 17.72
C PRO A 325 -3.53 6.90 16.58
N SER A 326 -3.10 8.16 16.39
CA SER A 326 -2.14 8.50 15.33
C SER A 326 -0.78 7.83 15.55
N LEU A 327 -0.26 7.86 16.78
CA LEU A 327 1.01 7.20 17.11
C LEU A 327 0.91 5.69 16.87
N TYR A 328 -0.20 5.09 17.30
CA TYR A 328 -0.49 3.68 17.10
C TYR A 328 -0.57 3.29 15.62
N ILE A 329 -1.34 4.02 14.83
CA ILE A 329 -1.54 3.78 13.40
C ILE A 329 -0.24 3.96 12.63
N ILE A 330 0.57 4.98 12.95
CA ILE A 330 1.88 5.16 12.31
C ILE A 330 2.78 3.98 12.67
N ALA A 331 2.89 3.60 13.95
CA ALA A 331 3.77 2.51 14.38
C ALA A 331 3.48 1.19 13.64
N PHE A 332 2.22 0.74 13.66
CA PHE A 332 1.82 -0.49 12.97
C PHE A 332 1.77 -0.32 11.44
N GLY A 333 1.46 0.88 10.96
CA GLY A 333 1.52 1.22 9.54
C GLY A 333 2.93 1.06 8.97
N LEU A 334 3.97 1.50 9.68
CA LEU A 334 5.37 1.30 9.28
C LEU A 334 5.76 -0.18 9.26
N VAL A 335 5.27 -0.96 10.22
CA VAL A 335 5.47 -2.42 10.24
C VAL A 335 4.86 -3.05 8.99
N ILE A 336 3.62 -2.69 8.65
CA ILE A 336 2.95 -3.19 7.43
C ILE A 336 3.67 -2.70 6.18
N ALA A 337 4.08 -1.43 6.09
CA ALA A 337 4.82 -0.89 4.97
C ALA A 337 6.11 -1.68 4.70
N LYS A 338 6.88 -2.04 5.74
CA LYS A 338 8.05 -2.89 5.58
C LYS A 338 7.70 -4.28 5.08
N VAL A 339 6.66 -4.91 5.63
CA VAL A 339 6.19 -6.23 5.18
C VAL A 339 5.73 -6.19 3.72
N THR A 340 5.06 -5.12 3.29
CA THR A 340 4.73 -4.87 1.88
C THR A 340 5.98 -4.75 1.02
N ASN A 341 6.99 -3.99 1.45
CA ASN A 341 8.24 -3.82 0.68
C ASN A 341 8.98 -5.16 0.49
N ARG A 342 8.95 -6.04 1.49
CA ARG A 342 9.48 -7.40 1.39
C ARG A 342 8.69 -8.24 0.38
N LEU A 343 7.38 -8.07 0.31
CA LEU A 343 6.55 -8.75 -0.70
C LEU A 343 6.85 -8.26 -2.12
N VAL A 344 7.08 -6.95 -2.30
CA VAL A 344 7.52 -6.38 -3.59
C VAL A 344 8.85 -7.00 -4.02
N VAL A 345 9.84 -7.06 -3.11
CA VAL A 345 11.13 -7.73 -3.37
C VAL A 345 10.94 -9.20 -3.73
N ALA A 346 10.12 -9.93 -2.98
CA ALA A 346 9.86 -11.35 -3.22
C ALA A 346 9.24 -11.58 -4.60
N HIS A 347 8.33 -10.70 -5.02
CA HIS A 347 7.75 -10.72 -6.36
C HIS A 347 8.82 -10.52 -7.44
N MET A 348 9.58 -9.43 -7.35
CA MET A 348 10.57 -9.05 -8.38
C MET A 348 11.73 -10.04 -8.49
N THR A 349 12.12 -10.65 -7.36
CA THR A 349 13.17 -11.69 -7.32
C THR A 349 12.61 -13.10 -7.52
N ARG A 350 11.28 -13.26 -7.66
CA ARG A 350 10.57 -14.54 -7.73
C ARG A 350 10.99 -15.50 -6.62
N SER A 351 11.21 -14.98 -5.41
CA SER A 351 11.57 -15.77 -4.23
C SER A 351 10.38 -15.92 -3.31
N GLU A 352 10.43 -16.89 -2.40
CA GLU A 352 9.48 -16.93 -1.30
C GLU A 352 9.80 -15.76 -0.33
N MET A 353 8.78 -15.32 0.39
CA MET A 353 8.91 -14.30 1.43
C MET A 353 9.02 -14.97 2.80
N ASP A 354 10.06 -14.65 3.59
CA ASP A 354 10.17 -15.22 4.94
C ASP A 354 9.10 -14.65 5.86
N TYR A 355 8.59 -15.50 6.75
CA TYR A 355 7.43 -15.15 7.56
C TYR A 355 7.75 -14.21 8.72
N LEU A 356 8.92 -14.38 9.32
CA LEU A 356 9.40 -13.59 10.44
C LEU A 356 10.38 -12.53 9.95
N ASP A 357 10.31 -11.36 10.57
CA ASP A 357 11.18 -10.24 10.26
C ASP A 357 11.43 -9.41 11.53
N SER A 358 12.58 -8.75 11.58
CA SER A 358 12.97 -7.90 12.71
C SER A 358 11.96 -6.80 13.02
N VAL A 359 11.16 -6.36 12.05
CA VAL A 359 10.14 -5.33 12.25
C VAL A 359 9.06 -5.73 13.25
N LEU A 360 8.86 -7.05 13.45
CA LEU A 360 7.89 -7.60 14.40
C LEU A 360 8.34 -7.49 15.86
N ILE A 361 9.59 -7.11 16.13
CA ILE A 361 10.11 -6.96 17.50
C ILE A 361 9.32 -5.90 18.27
N GLY A 362 9.00 -4.75 17.66
CA GLY A 362 8.20 -3.70 18.31
C GLY A 362 6.81 -4.20 18.75
N PRO A 363 5.98 -4.74 17.83
CA PRO A 363 4.71 -5.37 18.17
C PRO A 363 4.83 -6.51 19.18
N ALA A 364 5.88 -7.34 19.08
CA ALA A 364 6.12 -8.43 20.03
C ALA A 364 6.42 -7.92 21.44
N LEU A 365 7.18 -6.82 21.57
CA LEU A 365 7.44 -6.18 22.87
C LEU A 365 6.16 -5.61 23.49
N LEU A 366 5.30 -4.96 22.70
CA LEU A 366 3.98 -4.50 23.16
C LEU A 366 3.12 -5.67 23.67
N PHE A 367 3.01 -6.73 22.86
CA PHE A 367 2.25 -7.92 23.21
C PHE A 367 2.78 -8.59 24.48
N LEU A 368 4.12 -8.70 24.62
CA LEU A 368 4.76 -9.29 25.78
C LEU A 368 4.60 -8.43 27.04
N ASN A 369 4.66 -7.10 26.89
CA ASN A 369 4.45 -6.16 27.98
C ASN A 369 3.04 -6.30 28.57
N GLN A 370 2.02 -6.37 27.70
CA GLN A 370 0.63 -6.63 28.11
C GLN A 370 0.45 -8.00 28.76
N TYR A 371 1.13 -9.03 28.26
CA TYR A 371 1.10 -10.37 28.88
C TYR A 371 1.66 -10.39 30.31
N PHE A 372 2.64 -9.53 30.61
CA PHE A 372 3.23 -9.39 31.94
C PHE A 372 2.64 -8.23 32.76
N ASN A 373 1.34 -7.94 32.58
CA ASN A 373 0.60 -6.91 33.33
C ASN A 373 1.26 -5.52 33.26
N ASN A 374 1.72 -5.12 32.07
CA ASN A 374 2.24 -3.78 31.80
C ASN A 374 3.40 -3.35 32.70
N PHE A 375 4.46 -4.18 32.76
CA PHE A 375 5.68 -3.88 33.52
C PHE A 375 6.29 -2.51 33.17
N ILE A 376 6.19 -2.08 31.91
CA ILE A 376 6.52 -0.74 31.42
C ILE A 376 5.22 -0.08 30.93
N GLN A 377 5.07 1.23 31.11
CA GLN A 377 3.92 1.95 30.55
C GLN A 377 3.83 1.73 29.04
N GLU A 378 2.65 1.33 28.57
CA GLU A 378 2.44 0.91 27.20
C GLU A 378 2.77 2.04 26.21
N TYR A 379 2.53 3.29 26.60
CA TYR A 379 2.90 4.49 25.83
C TYR A 379 4.39 4.53 25.41
N TYR A 380 5.31 4.25 26.35
CA TYR A 380 6.75 4.25 26.03
C TYR A 380 7.13 3.06 25.15
N VAL A 381 6.51 1.90 25.37
CA VAL A 381 6.73 0.72 24.53
C VAL A 381 6.21 0.96 23.11
N LEU A 382 5.13 1.72 22.95
CA LEU A 382 4.60 2.12 21.65
C LEU A 382 5.55 3.06 20.90
N TRP A 383 6.16 4.04 21.58
CA TRP A 383 7.21 4.87 20.99
C TRP A 383 8.45 4.04 20.58
N LEU A 384 8.87 3.09 21.42
CA LEU A 384 9.95 2.16 21.06
C LEU A 384 9.60 1.32 19.83
N CYS A 385 8.35 0.85 19.73
CA CYS A 385 7.84 0.15 18.56
C CYS A 385 7.93 1.02 17.30
N LEU A 386 7.48 2.28 17.36
CA LEU A 386 7.58 3.23 16.25
C LEU A 386 9.03 3.46 15.83
N ILE A 387 9.91 3.80 16.79
CA ILE A 387 11.32 4.10 16.52
C ILE A 387 12.01 2.88 15.90
N TRP A 388 11.75 1.69 16.45
CA TRP A 388 12.28 0.44 15.91
C TRP A 388 11.81 0.20 14.47
N ALA A 389 10.51 0.28 14.22
CA ALA A 389 9.93 0.06 12.90
C ALA A 389 10.49 1.05 11.87
N ALA A 390 10.65 2.33 12.23
CA ALA A 390 11.22 3.36 11.37
C ALA A 390 12.69 3.09 11.02
N ILE A 391 13.53 2.78 12.02
CA ILE A 391 14.95 2.46 11.82
C ILE A 391 15.09 1.20 10.96
N ASP A 392 14.34 0.15 11.29
CA ASP A 392 14.43 -1.14 10.64
C ASP A 392 13.93 -1.08 9.18
N LEU A 393 12.86 -0.32 8.90
CA LEU A 393 12.40 0.00 7.55
C LEU A 393 13.46 0.78 6.76
N TYR A 394 14.01 1.86 7.34
CA TYR A 394 15.07 2.65 6.69
C TYR A 394 16.30 1.78 6.35
N HIS A 395 16.78 0.99 7.31
CA HIS A 395 17.91 0.10 7.12
C HIS A 395 17.66 -0.94 6.03
N TYR A 396 16.45 -1.50 5.99
CA TYR A 396 16.03 -2.45 4.95
C TYR A 396 16.03 -1.80 3.57
N CYS A 397 15.30 -0.70 3.40
CA CYS A 397 15.20 0.01 2.12
C CYS A 397 16.57 0.48 1.62
N HIS A 398 17.39 1.08 2.51
CA HIS A 398 18.73 1.54 2.17
C HIS A 398 19.62 0.39 1.66
N ARG A 399 19.63 -0.76 2.35
CA ARG A 399 20.46 -1.90 1.95
C ARG A 399 19.98 -2.52 0.64
N VAL A 400 18.69 -2.79 0.49
CA VAL A 400 18.12 -3.35 -0.74
C VAL A 400 18.43 -2.44 -1.94
N CYS A 401 18.22 -1.13 -1.79
CA CYS A 401 18.52 -0.18 -2.86
C CYS A 401 20.01 -0.20 -3.25
N LEU A 402 20.92 -0.17 -2.28
CA LEU A 402 22.36 -0.17 -2.57
C LEU A 402 22.87 -1.49 -3.16
N GLU A 403 22.34 -2.63 -2.71
CA GLU A 403 22.68 -3.94 -3.28
C GLU A 403 22.23 -4.03 -4.74
N ILE A 404 21.01 -3.57 -5.05
CA ILE A 404 20.52 -3.51 -6.43
C ILE A 404 21.31 -2.49 -7.27
N CYS A 405 21.63 -1.30 -6.74
CA CYS A 405 22.47 -0.30 -7.42
C CYS A 405 23.82 -0.91 -7.82
N LYS A 406 24.45 -1.67 -6.91
CA LYS A 406 25.72 -2.33 -7.14
C LYS A 406 25.62 -3.41 -8.22
N GLU A 407 24.57 -4.22 -8.20
CA GLU A 407 24.37 -5.31 -9.18
C GLU A 407 24.03 -4.78 -10.58
N LEU A 408 23.21 -3.73 -10.66
CA LEU A 408 22.80 -3.11 -11.92
C LEU A 408 23.79 -2.05 -12.44
N ASN A 409 24.77 -1.64 -11.62
CA ASN A 409 25.72 -0.57 -11.88
C ASN A 409 25.02 0.76 -12.23
N ILE A 410 24.05 1.15 -11.40
CA ILE A 410 23.28 2.40 -11.49
C ILE A 410 23.43 3.21 -10.20
N GLU A 411 23.18 4.51 -10.26
CA GLU A 411 23.17 5.40 -9.10
C GLU A 411 21.73 5.63 -8.62
N LEU A 412 21.50 5.60 -7.30
CA LEU A 412 20.15 5.67 -6.75
C LEU A 412 19.41 6.98 -7.08
N PHE A 413 20.10 8.12 -7.00
CA PHE A 413 19.52 9.46 -7.15
C PHE A 413 20.15 10.29 -8.27
N ARG A 414 20.84 9.64 -9.21
CA ARG A 414 21.52 10.31 -10.31
C ARG A 414 21.41 9.48 -11.58
N ILE A 415 21.23 10.13 -12.72
CA ILE A 415 21.26 9.48 -14.02
C ILE A 415 22.72 9.40 -14.48
N SER A 416 23.20 8.19 -14.76
CA SER A 416 24.58 7.98 -15.17
C SER A 416 24.80 8.52 -16.58
N ALA A 417 25.96 9.14 -16.84
CA ALA A 417 26.31 9.70 -18.17
C ALA A 417 26.29 8.66 -19.30
N ARG A 418 26.36 7.35 -18.98
CA ARG A 418 26.21 6.24 -19.93
C ARG A 418 24.78 6.01 -20.43
N GLU A 419 23.78 6.49 -19.71
CA GLU A 419 22.35 6.32 -20.02
C GLU A 419 21.78 7.49 -20.85
N ALA A 420 22.46 8.64 -20.82
CA ALA A 420 22.09 9.83 -21.58
C ALA A 420 22.48 9.69 -23.07
N VAL A 421 21.53 9.29 -23.91
CA VAL A 421 21.66 9.36 -25.37
C VAL A 421 21.50 10.82 -25.83
N PRO A 422 22.24 11.30 -26.87
CA PRO A 422 22.14 12.68 -27.34
C PRO A 422 20.71 13.03 -27.78
N ALA A 423 20.33 14.30 -27.59
CA ALA A 423 18.99 14.87 -27.78
C ALA A 423 18.32 14.60 -29.15
N GLY A 424 19.04 14.12 -30.16
CA GLY A 424 18.51 13.79 -31.50
C GLY A 424 17.64 12.53 -31.57
N ALA A 425 17.74 11.60 -30.60
CA ALA A 425 16.94 10.37 -30.60
C ALA A 425 15.53 10.53 -29.98
N VAL A 426 15.31 11.62 -29.22
CA VAL A 426 14.05 11.88 -28.48
C VAL A 426 12.90 12.22 -29.44
N SER A 427 13.19 12.86 -30.57
CA SER A 427 12.17 13.16 -31.60
C SER A 427 11.60 11.90 -32.24
N ALA A 428 12.43 10.90 -32.52
CA ALA A 428 11.99 9.67 -33.18
C ALA A 428 11.19 8.73 -32.26
N ALA A 429 11.47 8.74 -30.94
CA ALA A 429 10.74 7.94 -29.96
C ALA A 429 9.34 8.48 -29.66
N LEU A 430 9.16 9.81 -29.68
CA LEU A 430 7.86 10.46 -29.51
C LEU A 430 6.95 10.25 -30.73
N ASP A 431 7.51 10.30 -31.94
CA ASP A 431 6.75 10.03 -33.17
C ASP A 431 6.31 8.56 -33.28
N PHE A 432 7.11 7.62 -32.76
CA PHE A 432 6.73 6.21 -32.71
C PHE A 432 5.61 5.93 -31.69
N ALA A 433 5.67 6.53 -30.50
CA ALA A 433 4.66 6.38 -29.45
C ALA A 433 3.29 7.00 -29.83
N ALA A 434 3.29 8.08 -30.62
CA ALA A 434 2.07 8.66 -31.16
C ALA A 434 1.41 7.76 -32.24
N SER A 435 2.21 7.00 -33.00
CA SER A 435 1.72 6.15 -34.10
C SER A 435 1.09 4.83 -33.64
N THR A 436 1.48 4.30 -32.48
CA THR A 436 1.00 3.00 -31.97
C THR A 436 -0.31 3.09 -31.20
N ASN A 437 -0.65 4.25 -30.63
CA ASN A 437 -1.94 4.48 -29.98
C ASN A 437 -3.11 4.70 -30.96
N GLY A 438 -2.85 4.86 -32.27
CA GLY A 438 -3.88 5.15 -33.28
C GLY A 438 -4.43 3.94 -34.05
N ARG A 439 -3.90 2.72 -33.90
CA ARG A 439 -4.20 1.60 -34.82
C ARG A 439 -4.99 0.41 -34.26
N ASN A 440 -5.23 0.30 -32.95
CA ASN A 440 -5.94 -0.86 -32.39
C ASN A 440 -7.48 -0.72 -32.30
N GLY A 441 -8.08 0.24 -33.02
CA GLY A 441 -9.52 0.53 -32.94
C GLY A 441 -10.42 -0.03 -34.04
N ARG A 442 -9.95 -0.84 -35.00
CA ARG A 442 -10.82 -1.37 -36.08
C ARG A 442 -10.42 -2.77 -36.57
N HIS A 443 -11.45 -3.62 -36.68
CA HIS A 443 -11.51 -4.98 -37.24
C HIS A 443 -11.13 -6.12 -36.26
N ARG A 444 -11.94 -7.17 -36.02
CA ARG A 444 -12.94 -7.86 -36.84
C ARG A 444 -14.16 -8.31 -36.02
N ARG A 445 -15.36 -7.98 -36.50
CA ARG A 445 -16.55 -8.85 -36.43
C ARG A 445 -16.50 -9.75 -37.66
N THR A 446 -16.53 -11.06 -37.45
CA THR A 446 -17.23 -12.09 -38.23
C THR A 446 -17.21 -13.35 -37.40
#